data_AF-A0A8J2HPK2-F1
#
_entry.id   AF-A0A8J2HPK2-F1
#
_cell.length_a   1.000
_cell.length_b   1.000
_cell.length_c   1.000
_cell.angle_alpha   90.00
_cell.angle_beta   90.00
_cell.angle_gamma   90.00
#
_symmetry.space_group_name_H-M   'P 1'
#
loop_
_entity.id
_entity.type
_entity.pdbx_description
1 polymer ?
#
loop_
_entity_poly.entity_id
_entity_poly.type
_entity_poly.pdbx_seq_one_letter_code
_entity_poly.pdbx_strand_id
1 'polypeptide(L)'
;DSMSIGESGTIASFKQNYRNIKVHGLTKGLNVTNYEIDFDNLIFKSDSFNPQIDFVANCKLDGRLLLFRIHGQGPCNITMLNLKTKNTYYGEKYDKDDKTYMKLLKYDVKFRPEKVILNFERLFEKDSFLGTQINSILNSNSDLLFRELQSSYEDTFAKVFIKFGNDIFTQIPFNKIFPA
;
A
#
# COMPACT_ATOMS: atom_id res chain seq x y z
N ASP A 1 3.44 -6.47 -12.56
CA ASP A 1 2.50 -6.70 -11.45
C ASP A 1 1.14 -6.06 -11.72
N SER A 2 0.07 -6.73 -11.29
CA SER A 2 -1.32 -6.23 -11.35
C SER A 2 -1.97 -6.35 -9.98
N MET A 3 -2.74 -5.33 -9.60
CA MET A 3 -3.33 -5.20 -8.27
C MET A 3 -4.80 -4.81 -8.39
N SER A 4 -5.67 -5.41 -7.57
CA SER A 4 -7.12 -5.16 -7.59
C SER A 4 -7.62 -4.86 -6.18
N ILE A 5 -8.42 -3.80 -6.04
CA ILE A 5 -9.02 -3.36 -4.78
C ILE A 5 -10.55 -3.37 -4.92
N GLY A 6 -11.23 -3.95 -3.94
CA GLY A 6 -12.68 -4.19 -3.91
C GLY A 6 -13.50 -2.99 -3.40
N GLU A 7 -14.83 -3.12 -3.52
CA GLU A 7 -15.84 -2.11 -3.17
C GLU A 7 -16.08 -2.02 -1.66
N SER A 8 -16.00 -0.83 -1.07
CA SER A 8 -16.92 -0.43 0.00
C SER A 8 -16.82 1.04 0.40
N GLY A 9 -17.97 1.70 0.46
CA GLY A 9 -18.22 3.03 1.03
C GLY A 9 -19.67 3.46 0.77
N THR A 10 -20.32 4.15 1.70
CA THR A 10 -21.70 4.67 1.49
C THR A 10 -21.75 5.74 0.40
N ILE A 11 -20.62 6.39 0.17
CA ILE A 11 -20.43 7.54 -0.73
C ILE A 11 -19.69 7.13 -2.00
N ALA A 12 -18.83 6.11 -1.94
CA ALA A 12 -18.07 5.65 -3.09
C ALA A 12 -17.96 4.12 -3.15
N SER A 13 -18.12 3.58 -4.35
CA SER A 13 -17.90 2.17 -4.65
C SER A 13 -17.07 2.06 -5.90
N PHE A 14 -15.83 1.59 -5.80
CA PHE A 14 -14.91 1.51 -6.92
C PHE A 14 -14.32 0.12 -7.06
N LYS A 15 -14.38 -0.41 -8.28
CA LYS A 15 -13.52 -1.49 -8.75
C LYS A 15 -12.28 -0.87 -9.37
N GLN A 16 -11.13 -1.09 -8.74
CA GLN A 16 -9.86 -0.49 -9.16
C GLN A 16 -8.88 -1.57 -9.60
N ASN A 17 -8.22 -1.35 -10.74
CA ASN A 17 -7.16 -2.20 -11.24
C ASN A 17 -5.94 -1.36 -11.59
N TYR A 18 -4.78 -1.73 -11.06
CA TYR A 18 -3.52 -1.04 -11.28
C TYR A 18 -2.54 -1.93 -12.03
N ARG A 19 -1.79 -1.34 -12.97
CA ARG A 19 -0.71 -1.97 -13.73
C ARG A 19 0.51 -1.05 -13.77
N ASN A 20 1.69 -1.62 -13.98
CA ASN A 20 2.96 -0.88 -14.08
C ASN A 20 3.19 0.03 -12.86
N ILE A 21 2.91 -0.51 -11.68
CA ILE A 21 3.00 0.19 -10.40
C ILE A 21 4.46 0.57 -10.13
N LYS A 22 4.66 1.82 -9.74
CA LYS A 22 5.91 2.34 -9.19
C LYS A 22 5.62 3.00 -7.85
N VAL A 23 6.43 2.68 -6.85
CA VAL A 23 6.33 3.29 -5.52
C VAL A 23 7.59 4.08 -5.26
N HIS A 24 7.44 5.36 -4.98
CA HIS A 24 8.55 6.28 -4.71
C HIS A 24 8.49 6.75 -3.25
N GLY A 25 9.66 7.09 -2.69
CA GLY A 25 9.77 7.70 -1.37
C GLY A 25 9.89 6.72 -0.19
N LEU A 26 9.81 5.40 -0.42
CA LEU A 26 9.85 4.38 0.66
C LEU A 26 11.06 4.53 1.60
N THR A 27 12.22 4.91 1.09
CA THR A 27 13.45 5.10 1.88
C THR A 27 13.80 6.57 2.12
N LYS A 28 13.16 7.51 1.40
CA LYS A 28 13.53 8.93 1.44
C LYS A 28 12.98 9.58 2.71
N GLY A 29 13.87 9.87 3.66
CA GLY A 29 13.48 10.44 4.94
C GLY A 29 12.65 9.48 5.81
N LEU A 30 12.74 8.17 5.53
CA LEU A 30 12.14 7.14 6.35
C LEU A 30 12.72 7.22 7.77
N ASN A 31 11.84 7.32 8.76
CA ASN A 31 12.19 7.22 10.16
C ASN A 31 11.48 6.02 10.78
N VAL A 32 12.23 5.06 11.34
CA VAL A 32 11.70 3.87 11.99
C VAL A 32 11.95 4.00 13.49
N THR A 33 10.91 3.79 14.29
CA THR A 33 10.90 4.00 15.74
C THR A 33 10.13 2.86 16.41
N ASN A 34 10.20 2.77 17.74
CA ASN A 34 9.43 1.80 18.54
C ASN A 34 9.57 0.35 18.02
N TYR A 35 10.80 -0.05 17.70
CA TYR A 35 11.06 -1.40 17.23
C TYR A 35 11.04 -2.39 18.39
N GLU A 36 10.30 -3.48 18.23
CA GLU A 36 10.27 -4.60 19.17
C GLU A 36 10.51 -5.88 18.40
N ILE A 37 11.41 -6.72 18.89
CA ILE A 37 11.75 -7.99 18.25
C ILE A 37 11.58 -9.10 19.29
N ASP A 38 10.65 -10.00 19.02
CA ASP A 38 10.50 -11.27 19.71
C ASP A 38 11.17 -12.35 18.85
N PHE A 39 12.39 -12.73 19.20
CA PHE A 39 13.16 -13.73 18.45
C PHE A 39 12.69 -15.17 18.67
N ASP A 40 11.93 -15.41 19.73
CA ASP A 40 11.39 -16.74 20.05
C ASP A 40 10.16 -17.02 19.20
N ASN A 41 9.24 -16.05 19.12
CA ASN A 41 8.02 -16.15 18.32
C ASN A 41 8.17 -15.57 16.90
N LEU A 42 9.31 -14.97 16.57
CA LEU A 42 9.59 -14.26 15.31
C LEU A 42 8.53 -13.22 14.95
N ILE A 43 8.22 -12.37 15.93
CA ILE A 43 7.31 -11.23 15.77
C ILE A 43 8.14 -9.95 15.81
N PHE A 44 8.05 -9.17 14.74
CA PHE A 44 8.79 -7.91 14.57
C PHE A 44 7.80 -6.77 14.45
N LYS A 45 7.86 -5.82 15.38
CA LYS A 45 7.01 -4.64 15.36
C LYS A 45 7.84 -3.39 15.16
N SER A 46 7.26 -2.40 14.49
CA SER A 46 7.83 -1.07 14.42
C SER A 46 6.78 -0.03 14.06
N ASP A 47 7.02 1.20 14.48
CA ASP A 47 6.35 2.37 13.92
C ASP A 47 7.27 2.99 12.86
N SER A 48 6.73 3.41 11.73
CA SER A 48 7.50 4.14 10.72
C SER A 48 6.83 5.45 10.33
N PHE A 49 7.64 6.39 9.87
CA PHE A 49 7.22 7.66 9.30
C PHE A 49 7.90 7.88 7.95
N ASN A 50 7.11 8.23 6.93
CA ASN A 50 7.56 8.65 5.62
C ASN A 50 7.02 10.05 5.31
N PRO A 51 7.87 11.04 4.97
CA PRO A 51 7.42 12.39 4.62
C PRO A 51 6.49 12.40 3.41
N GLN A 52 6.78 11.57 2.40
CA GLN A 52 5.98 11.43 1.20
C GLN A 52 6.17 10.06 0.57
N ILE A 53 5.06 9.41 0.21
CA ILE A 53 5.04 8.22 -0.65
C ILE A 53 4.18 8.52 -1.87
N ASP A 54 4.71 8.24 -3.05
CA ASP A 54 3.97 8.36 -4.31
C ASP A 54 3.75 6.98 -4.92
N PHE A 55 2.49 6.63 -5.13
CA PHE A 55 2.08 5.45 -5.85
C PHE A 55 1.62 5.84 -7.25
N VAL A 56 2.45 5.55 -8.25
CA VAL A 56 2.21 5.89 -9.65
C VAL A 56 1.92 4.62 -10.43
N ALA A 57 0.83 4.60 -11.19
CA ALA A 57 0.42 3.42 -11.95
C ALA A 57 -0.41 3.79 -13.20
N ASN A 58 -0.66 2.79 -14.04
CA ASN A 58 -1.76 2.82 -15.00
C ASN A 58 -2.98 2.18 -14.36
N CYS A 59 -4.08 2.93 -14.31
CA CYS A 59 -5.21 2.65 -13.46
C CYS A 59 -6.47 2.53 -14.33
N LYS A 60 -7.26 1.49 -14.08
CA LYS A 60 -8.61 1.35 -14.59
C LYS A 60 -9.56 1.40 -13.40
N LEU A 61 -10.41 2.40 -13.38
CA LEU A 61 -11.38 2.67 -12.33
C LEU A 61 -12.78 2.56 -12.93
N ASP A 62 -13.62 1.75 -12.32
CA ASP A 62 -15.02 1.58 -12.68
C ASP A 62 -15.83 1.59 -11.38
N GLY A 63 -16.86 2.43 -11.29
CA GLY A 63 -17.67 2.48 -10.11
C GLY A 63 -18.61 3.67 -10.03
N ARG A 64 -18.86 4.10 -8.80
CA ARG A 64 -19.81 5.16 -8.47
C ARG A 64 -19.26 6.05 -7.37
N LEU A 65 -19.40 7.36 -7.56
CA LEU A 65 -19.19 8.38 -6.54
C LEU A 65 -20.50 9.15 -6.37
N LEU A 66 -21.10 9.10 -5.19
CA LEU A 66 -22.45 9.63 -4.92
C LEU A 66 -23.47 9.08 -5.93
N LEU A 67 -24.01 9.92 -6.83
CA LEU A 67 -24.95 9.51 -7.88
C LEU A 67 -24.26 9.29 -9.24
N PHE A 68 -22.99 9.65 -9.38
CA PHE A 68 -22.27 9.64 -10.65
C PHE A 68 -21.59 8.30 -10.89
N ARG A 69 -21.86 7.69 -12.04
CA ARG A 69 -21.07 6.57 -12.58
C ARG A 69 -19.71 7.12 -13.01
N ILE A 70 -18.63 6.54 -12.53
CA ILE A 70 -17.28 6.92 -12.95
C ILE A 70 -16.66 5.74 -13.68
N HIS A 71 -16.17 6.00 -14.89
CA HIS A 71 -15.28 5.12 -15.62
C HIS A 71 -14.08 5.93 -16.09
N GLY A 72 -12.89 5.38 -15.91
CA GLY A 72 -11.67 5.97 -16.43
C GLY A 72 -10.56 4.95 -16.55
N GLN A 73 -9.74 5.14 -17.58
CA GLN A 73 -8.53 4.35 -17.80
C GLN A 73 -7.39 5.27 -18.24
N GLY A 74 -6.33 5.32 -17.43
CA GLY A 74 -5.20 6.20 -17.68
C GLY A 74 -4.16 6.17 -16.57
N PRO A 75 -3.14 7.04 -16.65
CA PRO A 75 -2.20 7.25 -15.56
C PRO A 75 -2.94 7.69 -14.28
N CYS A 76 -2.51 7.20 -13.13
CA CYS A 76 -2.91 7.76 -11.85
C CYS A 76 -1.75 7.85 -10.87
N ASN A 77 -1.89 8.78 -9.92
CA ASN A 77 -0.99 8.98 -8.82
C ASN A 77 -1.78 9.10 -7.50
N ILE A 78 -1.35 8.37 -6.49
CA ILE A 78 -1.82 8.49 -5.11
C ILE A 78 -0.63 8.92 -4.27
N THR A 79 -0.64 10.17 -3.82
CA THR A 79 0.41 10.73 -2.95
C THR A 79 -0.08 10.75 -1.51
N MET A 80 0.68 10.13 -0.61
CA MET A 80 0.45 10.14 0.83
C MET A 80 1.52 11.00 1.49
N LEU A 81 1.12 12.06 2.19
CA LEU A 81 2.02 12.97 2.90
C LEU A 81 2.03 12.66 4.40
N ASN A 82 3.21 12.77 5.00
CA ASN A 82 3.46 12.52 6.42
C ASN A 82 2.86 11.18 6.89
N LEU A 83 3.09 10.13 6.09
CA LEU A 83 2.54 8.80 6.33
C LEU A 83 3.16 8.20 7.58
N LYS A 84 2.31 7.94 8.59
CA LYS A 84 2.67 7.11 9.73
C LYS A 84 2.20 5.69 9.48
N THR A 85 3.03 4.70 9.79
CA THR A 85 2.67 3.29 9.68
C THR A 85 2.96 2.55 10.97
N LYS A 86 2.07 1.62 11.32
CA LYS A 86 2.34 0.59 12.33
C LYS A 86 2.54 -0.73 11.61
N ASN A 87 3.63 -1.41 11.92
CA ASN A 87 4.10 -2.57 11.19
C ASN A 87 4.20 -3.74 12.16
N THR A 88 3.67 -4.91 11.78
CA THR A 88 3.88 -6.16 12.53
C THR A 88 4.11 -7.30 11.56
N TYR A 89 5.33 -7.81 11.54
CA TYR A 89 5.72 -8.96 10.74
C TYR A 89 5.71 -10.23 11.61
N TYR A 90 5.23 -11.32 11.03
CA TYR A 90 5.23 -12.64 11.63
C TYR A 90 6.02 -13.57 10.72
N GLY A 91 6.97 -14.29 11.28
CA GLY A 91 7.71 -15.31 10.55
C GLY A 91 7.75 -16.65 11.26
N GLU A 92 8.38 -17.60 10.59
CA GLU A 92 8.75 -18.88 11.19
C GLU A 92 10.14 -19.30 10.70
N LYS A 93 10.83 -20.08 11.54
CA LYS A 93 12.09 -20.72 11.18
C LYS A 93 11.80 -22.01 10.42
N TYR A 94 12.66 -22.35 9.48
CA TYR A 94 12.66 -23.67 8.85
C TYR A 94 14.09 -24.06 8.50
N ASP A 95 14.38 -25.35 8.54
CA ASP A 95 15.69 -25.87 8.19
C ASP A 95 15.75 -26.30 6.72
N LYS A 96 16.87 -25.98 6.08
CA LYS A 96 17.18 -26.33 4.68
C LYS A 96 18.70 -26.42 4.54
N ASP A 97 19.22 -27.47 3.90
CA ASP A 97 20.66 -27.64 3.64
C ASP A 97 21.54 -27.44 4.90
N ASP A 98 21.16 -28.09 6.01
CA ASP A 98 21.82 -28.00 7.33
C ASP A 98 21.94 -26.57 7.91
N LYS A 99 21.09 -25.66 7.45
CA LYS A 99 21.02 -24.28 7.92
C LYS A 99 19.59 -23.89 8.24
N THR A 100 19.43 -23.09 9.28
CA THR A 100 18.13 -22.49 9.62
C THR A 100 17.93 -21.20 8.84
N TYR A 101 16.78 -21.08 8.19
CA TYR A 101 16.30 -19.89 7.50
C TYR A 101 15.04 -19.37 8.18
N MET A 102 14.57 -18.22 7.72
CA MET A 102 13.30 -17.66 8.13
C MET A 102 12.43 -17.37 6.91
N LYS A 103 11.13 -17.49 7.08
CA LYS A 103 10.17 -16.94 6.11
C LYS A 103 9.13 -16.10 6.83
N LEU A 104 8.72 -15.02 6.19
CA LEU A 104 7.59 -14.22 6.60
C LEU A 104 6.31 -14.92 6.18
N LEU A 105 5.40 -15.08 7.15
CA LEU A 105 4.09 -15.67 6.98
C LEU A 105 3.03 -14.60 6.77
N LYS A 106 3.14 -13.51 7.52
CA LYS A 106 2.14 -12.45 7.57
C LYS A 106 2.81 -11.10 7.84
N TYR A 107 2.20 -10.06 7.32
CA TYR A 107 2.53 -8.69 7.62
C TYR A 107 1.22 -7.92 7.85
N ASP A 108 1.02 -7.46 9.08
CA ASP A 108 -0.05 -6.53 9.42
C ASP A 108 0.50 -5.11 9.35
N VAL A 109 -0.11 -4.29 8.49
CA VAL A 109 0.25 -2.88 8.36
C VAL A 109 -0.96 -2.00 8.58
N LYS A 110 -0.77 -0.91 9.31
CA LYS A 110 -1.77 0.16 9.43
C LYS A 110 -1.23 1.48 8.94
N PHE A 111 -1.91 2.09 7.98
CA PHE A 111 -1.54 3.38 7.40
C PHE A 111 -2.29 4.52 8.08
N ARG A 112 -1.62 5.65 8.26
CA ARG A 112 -2.26 6.90 8.67
C ARG A 112 -1.55 8.07 7.99
N PRO A 113 -1.87 8.37 6.72
CA PRO A 113 -1.42 9.59 6.10
C PRO A 113 -2.05 10.80 6.80
N GLU A 114 -1.32 11.91 6.86
CA GLU A 114 -1.89 13.19 7.30
C GLU A 114 -2.73 13.83 6.20
N LYS A 115 -2.31 13.63 4.94
CA LYS A 115 -3.01 14.11 3.76
C LYS A 115 -2.82 13.13 2.61
N VAL A 116 -3.89 12.92 1.85
CA VAL A 116 -3.86 12.17 0.59
C VAL A 116 -4.16 13.09 -0.59
N ILE A 117 -3.43 12.94 -1.69
CA ILE A 117 -3.69 13.62 -2.96
C ILE A 117 -3.94 12.54 -4.00
N LEU A 118 -5.07 12.67 -4.71
CA LEU A 118 -5.53 11.69 -5.69
C LEU A 118 -5.52 12.34 -7.06
N ASN A 119 -4.77 11.81 -8.01
CA ASN A 119 -4.83 12.27 -9.39
C ASN A 119 -5.15 11.09 -10.30
N PHE A 120 -6.29 11.12 -10.96
CA PHE A 120 -6.69 10.13 -11.93
C PHE A 120 -6.91 10.81 -13.27
N GLU A 121 -6.04 10.54 -14.24
CA GLU A 121 -6.21 11.08 -15.57
C GLU A 121 -7.31 10.33 -16.32
N ARG A 122 -8.01 11.05 -17.20
CA ARG A 122 -9.03 10.48 -18.11
C ARG A 122 -10.18 9.79 -17.39
N LEU A 123 -10.55 10.29 -16.21
CA LEU A 123 -11.88 10.08 -15.66
C LEU A 123 -12.87 10.77 -16.60
N PHE A 124 -13.81 10.04 -17.19
CA PHE A 124 -14.73 10.52 -18.24
C PHE A 124 -14.07 10.86 -19.60
N GLU A 125 -13.92 9.83 -20.43
CA GLU A 125 -13.35 9.95 -21.79
C GLU A 125 -14.09 10.92 -22.73
N LYS A 126 -15.36 11.25 -22.45
CA LYS A 126 -16.21 12.05 -23.33
C LYS A 126 -16.34 13.53 -22.95
N ASP A 127 -15.84 13.94 -21.78
CA ASP A 127 -16.00 15.32 -21.30
C ASP A 127 -14.87 15.70 -20.30
N SER A 128 -13.93 16.53 -20.77
CA SER A 128 -12.79 16.99 -19.99
C SER A 128 -13.17 17.96 -18.85
N PHE A 129 -14.26 18.71 -19.01
CA PHE A 129 -14.77 19.58 -17.96
C PHE A 129 -15.30 18.75 -16.79
N LEU A 130 -16.12 17.74 -17.07
CA LEU A 130 -16.60 16.80 -16.05
C LEU A 130 -15.45 16.03 -15.40
N GLY A 131 -14.46 15.56 -16.18
CA GLY A 131 -13.27 14.90 -15.64
C GLY A 131 -12.49 15.77 -14.64
N THR A 132 -12.42 17.09 -14.89
CA THR A 132 -11.76 18.06 -14.00
C THR A 132 -12.57 18.27 -12.71
N GLN A 133 -13.89 18.43 -12.82
CA GLN A 133 -14.78 18.57 -11.66
C GLN A 133 -14.76 17.33 -10.76
N ILE A 134 -14.79 16.13 -11.35
CA ILE A 134 -14.73 14.87 -10.60
C ILE A 134 -13.38 14.73 -9.88
N ASN A 135 -12.25 15.04 -10.54
CA ASN A 135 -10.95 15.04 -9.85
C ASN A 135 -10.90 16.04 -8.68
N SER A 136 -11.52 17.22 -8.83
CA SER A 136 -11.63 18.19 -7.74
C SER A 136 -12.44 17.64 -6.57
N ILE A 137 -13.56 16.97 -6.83
CA ILE A 137 -14.38 16.31 -5.80
C ILE A 137 -13.60 15.18 -5.11
N LEU A 138 -12.91 14.32 -5.88
CA LEU A 138 -12.09 13.25 -5.33
C LEU A 138 -10.98 13.79 -4.42
N ASN A 139 -10.28 14.85 -4.82
CA ASN A 139 -9.24 15.47 -4.00
C ASN A 139 -9.80 16.17 -2.76
N SER A 140 -10.95 16.85 -2.88
CA SER A 140 -11.58 17.54 -1.74
C SER A 140 -12.05 16.55 -0.66
N ASN A 141 -12.23 15.28 -1.03
CA ASN A 141 -12.68 14.20 -0.15
C ASN A 141 -11.63 13.08 -0.03
N SER A 142 -10.38 13.32 -0.42
CA SER A 142 -9.37 12.28 -0.59
C SER A 142 -9.10 11.50 0.70
N ASP A 143 -9.03 12.18 1.83
CA ASP A 143 -8.78 11.54 3.13
C ASP A 143 -9.95 10.63 3.53
N LEU A 144 -11.20 11.02 3.23
CA LEU A 144 -12.38 10.19 3.50
C LEU A 144 -12.39 8.97 2.59
N LEU A 145 -12.22 9.16 1.28
CA LEU A 145 -12.20 8.10 0.28
C LEU A 145 -11.05 7.12 0.53
N PHE A 146 -9.88 7.63 0.90
CA PHE A 146 -8.74 6.80 1.23
C PHE A 146 -9.02 5.95 2.47
N ARG A 147 -9.66 6.50 3.51
CA ARG A 147 -10.06 5.73 4.70
C ARG A 147 -11.03 4.60 4.37
N GLU A 148 -11.99 4.82 3.48
CA GLU A 148 -12.92 3.76 3.04
C GLU A 148 -12.19 2.60 2.34
N LEU A 149 -11.14 2.90 1.59
CA LEU A 149 -10.34 1.92 0.83
C LEU A 149 -9.10 1.43 1.59
N GLN A 150 -8.82 1.98 2.77
CA GLN A 150 -7.55 1.83 3.47
C GLN A 150 -7.21 0.37 3.76
N SER A 151 -8.17 -0.40 4.29
CA SER A 151 -7.97 -1.82 4.58
C SER A 151 -7.56 -2.61 3.35
N SER A 152 -8.18 -2.33 2.20
CA SER A 152 -7.83 -2.98 0.94
C SER A 152 -6.43 -2.62 0.47
N TYR A 153 -5.99 -1.36 0.64
CA TYR A 153 -4.61 -0.98 0.39
C TYR A 153 -3.65 -1.71 1.35
N GLU A 154 -3.93 -1.73 2.65
CA GLU A 154 -3.13 -2.41 3.68
C GLU A 154 -2.93 -3.89 3.36
N ASP A 155 -3.99 -4.64 3.11
CA ASP A 155 -3.95 -6.07 2.78
C ASP A 155 -3.12 -6.36 1.53
N THR A 156 -3.17 -5.42 0.60
CA THR A 156 -2.52 -5.57 -0.69
C THR A 156 -1.02 -5.27 -0.60
N PHE A 157 -0.64 -4.17 0.07
CA PHE A 157 0.77 -3.90 0.35
C PHE A 157 1.37 -4.97 1.26
N ALA A 158 0.61 -5.49 2.23
CA ALA A 158 1.06 -6.59 3.07
C ALA A 158 1.59 -7.78 2.26
N LYS A 159 0.82 -8.23 1.27
CA LYS A 159 1.20 -9.33 0.36
C LYS A 159 2.45 -9.01 -0.45
N VAL A 160 2.55 -7.78 -0.96
CA VAL A 160 3.71 -7.34 -1.75
C VAL A 160 4.98 -7.34 -0.90
N PHE A 161 4.93 -6.78 0.31
CA PHE A 161 6.09 -6.73 1.20
C PHE A 161 6.48 -8.11 1.76
N ILE A 162 5.52 -9.02 2.00
CA ILE A 162 5.85 -10.43 2.33
C ILE A 162 6.67 -11.07 1.20
N LYS A 163 6.25 -10.88 -0.06
CA LYS A 163 6.98 -11.42 -1.21
C LYS A 163 8.41 -10.89 -1.26
N PHE A 164 8.59 -9.57 -1.19
CA PHE A 164 9.92 -8.96 -1.19
C PHE A 164 10.78 -9.37 0.00
N GLY A 165 10.20 -9.46 1.20
CA GLY A 165 10.92 -9.92 2.38
C GLY A 165 11.36 -11.38 2.21
N ASN A 166 10.50 -12.25 1.69
CA ASN A 166 10.83 -13.65 1.45
C ASN A 166 11.87 -13.84 0.33
N ASP A 167 11.96 -12.95 -0.66
CA ASP A 167 13.05 -12.97 -1.64
C ASP A 167 14.44 -12.84 -0.97
N ILE A 168 14.50 -12.29 0.26
CA ILE A 168 15.71 -12.15 1.07
C ILE A 168 15.78 -13.23 2.16
N PHE A 169 14.80 -13.31 3.06
CA PHE A 169 14.85 -14.14 4.26
C PHE A 169 14.95 -15.64 3.96
N THR A 170 14.43 -16.09 2.80
CA THR A 170 14.48 -17.51 2.41
C THR A 170 15.81 -17.92 1.76
N GLN A 171 16.65 -16.95 1.41
CA GLN A 171 17.92 -17.17 0.71
C GLN A 171 19.14 -16.99 1.62
N ILE A 172 18.99 -16.25 2.72
CA ILE A 172 20.07 -15.95 3.64
C ILE A 172 19.82 -16.68 4.98
N PRO A 173 20.78 -17.49 5.48
CA PRO A 173 20.63 -18.17 6.76
C PRO A 173 20.33 -17.20 7.91
N PHE A 174 19.47 -17.61 8.84
CA PHE A 174 18.97 -16.78 9.93
C PHE A 174 20.10 -16.13 10.75
N ASN A 175 21.12 -16.91 11.10
CA ASN A 175 22.28 -16.45 11.87
C ASN A 175 23.20 -15.47 11.12
N LYS A 176 23.03 -15.31 9.79
CA LYS A 176 23.75 -14.30 8.99
C LYS A 176 23.00 -12.97 8.96
N ILE A 177 21.67 -13.00 9.11
CA ILE A 177 20.84 -11.79 9.19
C ILE A 177 20.82 -11.25 10.61
N PHE A 178 20.68 -12.13 11.59
CA PHE A 178 20.63 -11.82 13.02
C PHE A 178 21.82 -12.51 13.73
N PRO A 179 23.04 -11.96 13.60
CA PRO A 179 24.19 -12.45 14.35
C PRO A 179 24.02 -12.17 15.85
N ALA A 180 24.61 -13.04 16.67
CA ALA A 180 24.67 -12.88 18.13
C ALA A 180 25.57 -11.71 18.54
#